data_AF-A0AAD5VLC7-F1
#
_entry.id   AF-A0AAD5VLC7-F1
#
_cell.length_a   1.000
_cell.length_b   1.000
_cell.length_c   1.000
_cell.angle_alpha   90.00
_cell.angle_beta   90.00
_cell.angle_gamma   90.00
#
_symmetry.space_group_name_H-M   'P 1'
#
loop_
_entity.id
_entity.type
_entity.pdbx_description
1 polymer ?
#
loop_
_entity_poly.entity_id
_entity_poly.type
_entity_poly.pdbx_seq_one_letter_code
_entity_poly.pdbx_strand_id
1 'polypeptide(L)'
;MLTCIVNWYDFVAELRNTFGVANPKEEAAEALEALTMKFGEKIANYTIQFLKHSLKHSWNNEYLTHCFYKGLLNCIQDILSQRKAGKPKTFQAMKAAAKQIEGHYWKRDRERACVHEAAEASAVTAQNLLAVDSCKIIQYCT
;
A
#
# COMPACT_ATOMS: atom_id res chain seq x y z
N MET A 1 -16.80 1.40 -48.57
CA MET A 1 -18.20 1.86 -48.67
C MET A 1 -18.66 2.07 -47.23
N LEU A 2 -18.74 3.31 -46.75
CA LEU A 2 -19.11 3.62 -45.35
C LEU A 2 -20.61 3.37 -45.18
N THR A 3 -20.97 2.30 -44.49
CA THR A 3 -22.35 2.01 -44.10
C THR A 3 -22.80 3.01 -43.05
N CYS A 4 -23.85 3.78 -43.36
CA CYS A 4 -24.43 4.72 -42.42
C CYS A 4 -24.99 3.95 -41.21
N ILE A 5 -24.40 4.16 -40.03
CA ILE A 5 -24.84 3.52 -38.80
C ILE A 5 -26.16 4.16 -38.38
N VAL A 6 -27.26 3.43 -38.48
CA VAL A 6 -28.63 3.93 -38.21
C VAL A 6 -29.11 3.65 -36.80
N ASN A 7 -28.40 2.80 -36.04
CA ASN A 7 -28.79 2.36 -34.71
C ASN A 7 -27.80 2.86 -33.66
N TRP A 8 -28.34 3.37 -32.55
CA TRP A 8 -27.54 3.85 -31.41
C TRP A 8 -26.59 2.76 -30.87
N TYR A 9 -27.04 1.51 -30.77
CA TYR A 9 -26.21 0.42 -30.26
C TYR A 9 -25.02 0.11 -31.16
N ASP A 10 -25.23 0.14 -32.48
CA ASP A 10 -24.19 -0.11 -33.47
C ASP A 10 -23.20 1.05 -33.53
N PHE A 11 -23.69 2.30 -33.34
CA PHE A 11 -22.83 3.48 -33.23
C PHE A 11 -21.91 3.39 -32.00
N VAL A 12 -22.47 3.03 -30.85
CA VAL A 12 -21.69 2.85 -29.62
C VAL A 12 -20.71 1.68 -29.75
N ALA A 13 -21.10 0.59 -30.42
CA ALA A 13 -20.22 -0.56 -30.67
C ALA A 13 -19.06 -0.19 -31.58
N GLU A 14 -19.31 0.51 -32.69
CA GLU A 14 -18.27 0.96 -33.63
C GLU A 14 -17.34 1.99 -32.98
N LEU A 15 -17.89 2.90 -32.16
CA LEU A 15 -17.10 3.87 -31.41
C LEU A 15 -16.22 3.17 -30.35
N ARG A 16 -16.72 2.14 -29.66
CA ARG A 16 -15.91 1.30 -28.76
C ARG A 16 -14.90 0.43 -29.51
N ASN A 17 -15.20 -0.01 -30.71
CA ASN A 17 -14.27 -0.81 -31.51
C ASN A 17 -13.13 0.05 -32.08
N THR A 18 -13.43 1.30 -32.45
CA THR A 18 -12.47 2.23 -33.06
C THR A 18 -11.63 2.96 -32.02
N PHE A 19 -12.22 3.33 -30.88
CA PHE A 19 -11.55 4.12 -29.83
C PHE A 19 -11.39 3.38 -28.49
N GLY A 20 -11.96 2.18 -28.36
CA GLY A 20 -11.75 1.37 -27.17
C GLY A 20 -10.42 0.62 -27.22
N VAL A 21 -10.00 0.15 -26.05
CA VAL A 21 -8.82 -0.70 -25.93
C VAL A 21 -9.09 -1.99 -26.68
N ALA A 22 -8.18 -2.37 -27.59
CA ALA A 22 -8.32 -3.55 -28.44
C ALA A 22 -8.59 -4.83 -27.63
N ASN A 23 -7.87 -5.02 -26.51
CA ASN A 23 -8.03 -6.16 -25.60
C ASN A 23 -8.15 -5.69 -24.14
N PRO A 24 -9.36 -5.30 -23.67
CA PRO A 24 -9.54 -4.75 -22.31
C PRO A 24 -9.28 -5.78 -21.20
N LYS A 25 -9.34 -7.07 -21.53
CA LYS A 25 -9.02 -8.16 -20.61
C LYS A 25 -7.51 -8.32 -20.42
N GLU A 26 -6.75 -8.31 -21.51
CA GLU A 26 -5.29 -8.43 -21.46
C GLU A 26 -4.67 -7.23 -20.79
N GLU A 27 -5.12 -6.01 -21.14
CA GLU A 27 -4.66 -4.79 -20.47
C GLU A 27 -4.97 -4.81 -18.96
N ALA A 28 -6.13 -5.35 -18.56
CA ALA A 28 -6.46 -5.50 -17.15
C ALA A 28 -5.57 -6.54 -16.44
N ALA A 29 -5.19 -7.64 -17.11
CA ALA A 29 -4.23 -8.61 -16.58
C ALA A 29 -2.84 -7.99 -16.43
N GLU A 30 -2.34 -7.33 -17.46
CA GLU A 30 -1.06 -6.63 -17.43
C GLU A 30 -1.02 -5.57 -16.33
N ALA A 31 -2.09 -4.79 -16.19
CA ALA A 31 -2.22 -3.81 -15.11
C ALA A 31 -2.24 -4.46 -13.72
N LEU A 32 -2.87 -5.64 -13.55
CA LEU A 32 -2.85 -6.38 -12.29
C LEU A 32 -1.46 -6.92 -11.97
N GLU A 33 -0.71 -7.39 -12.97
CA GLU A 33 0.62 -7.95 -12.80
C GLU A 33 1.71 -6.89 -12.60
N ALA A 34 1.53 -5.72 -13.21
CA ALA A 34 2.41 -4.56 -13.06
C ALA A 34 2.12 -3.77 -11.77
N LEU A 35 0.96 -3.99 -11.13
CA LEU A 35 0.59 -3.27 -9.92
C LEU A 35 1.44 -3.75 -8.73
N THR A 36 2.35 -2.88 -8.29
CA THR A 36 3.18 -3.11 -7.10
C THR A 36 2.92 -2.03 -6.05
N MET A 37 2.81 -2.44 -4.79
CA MET A 37 2.71 -1.56 -3.65
C MET A 37 3.99 -0.77 -3.46
N LYS A 38 3.89 0.56 -3.33
CA LYS A 38 5.07 1.43 -3.10
C LYS A 38 5.51 1.38 -1.63
N PHE A 39 6.80 1.60 -1.39
CA PHE A 39 7.32 1.74 -0.03
C PHE A 39 6.69 2.95 0.67
N GLY A 40 6.14 2.76 1.87
CA GLY A 40 5.44 3.81 2.63
C GLY A 40 3.97 4.04 2.23
N GLU A 41 3.48 3.39 1.17
CA GLU A 41 2.05 3.41 0.84
C GLU A 41 1.26 2.57 1.85
N LYS A 42 -0.02 2.93 2.09
CA LYS A 42 -0.94 2.10 2.88
C LYS A 42 -1.52 0.99 2.02
N ILE A 43 -1.65 -0.21 2.57
CA ILE A 43 -2.20 -1.38 1.89
C ILE A 43 -3.63 -1.15 1.40
N ALA A 44 -4.38 -0.28 2.07
CA ALA A 44 -5.73 0.09 1.68
C ALA A 44 -5.74 0.75 0.29
N ASN A 45 -4.79 1.64 0.00
CA ASN A 45 -4.70 2.32 -1.29
C ASN A 45 -4.34 1.32 -2.40
N TYR A 46 -3.32 0.50 -2.17
CA TYR A 46 -2.96 -0.59 -3.08
C TYR A 46 -4.13 -1.54 -3.34
N THR A 47 -4.88 -1.92 -2.30
CA THR A 47 -6.03 -2.81 -2.43
C THR A 47 -7.16 -2.19 -3.25
N ILE A 48 -7.42 -0.89 -3.10
CA ILE A 48 -8.43 -0.18 -3.90
C ILE A 48 -8.01 -0.18 -5.38
N GLN A 49 -6.73 0.13 -5.66
CA GLN A 49 -6.19 0.09 -7.03
C GLN A 49 -6.30 -1.32 -7.62
N PHE A 50 -5.92 -2.35 -6.86
CA PHE A 50 -6.03 -3.74 -7.29
C PHE A 50 -7.49 -4.12 -7.61
N LEU A 51 -8.43 -3.74 -6.75
CA LEU A 51 -9.85 -4.01 -6.96
C LEU A 51 -10.42 -3.29 -8.18
N LYS A 52 -9.95 -2.08 -8.49
CA LYS A 52 -10.35 -1.33 -9.69
C LYS A 52 -10.08 -2.12 -10.97
N HIS A 53 -9.00 -2.88 -11.04
CA HIS A 53 -8.66 -3.73 -12.18
C HIS A 53 -9.33 -5.11 -12.08
N SER A 54 -9.43 -5.68 -10.88
CA SER A 54 -10.02 -6.99 -10.68
C SER A 54 -11.53 -7.02 -10.93
N LEU A 55 -12.26 -5.92 -10.69
CA LEU A 55 -13.71 -5.87 -10.87
C LEU A 55 -14.14 -5.78 -12.34
N LYS A 56 -13.23 -5.47 -13.26
CA LYS A 56 -13.54 -5.36 -14.70
C LYS A 56 -13.88 -6.71 -15.33
N HIS A 57 -13.39 -7.81 -14.76
CA HIS A 57 -13.55 -9.16 -15.31
C HIS A 57 -13.69 -10.21 -14.20
N SER A 58 -14.33 -11.35 -14.52
CA SER A 58 -14.43 -12.50 -13.61
C SER A 58 -13.12 -13.30 -13.58
N TRP A 59 -12.18 -12.89 -12.74
CA TRP A 59 -10.91 -13.59 -12.55
C TRP A 59 -11.02 -14.80 -11.63
N ASN A 60 -10.15 -15.79 -11.82
CA ASN A 60 -10.01 -16.89 -10.87
C ASN A 60 -9.41 -16.36 -9.55
N ASN A 61 -9.95 -16.83 -8.41
CA ASN A 61 -9.47 -16.49 -7.08
C ASN A 61 -7.99 -16.85 -6.88
N GLU A 62 -7.51 -17.95 -7.48
CA GLU A 62 -6.09 -18.34 -7.42
C GLU A 62 -5.19 -17.33 -8.13
N TYR A 63 -5.61 -16.87 -9.32
CA TYR A 63 -4.89 -15.85 -10.09
C TYR A 63 -4.83 -14.53 -9.33
N LEU A 64 -5.96 -14.08 -8.76
CA LEU A 64 -6.00 -12.86 -7.94
C LEU A 64 -5.12 -12.99 -6.70
N THR A 65 -5.11 -14.14 -6.05
CA THR A 65 -4.26 -14.39 -4.88
C THR A 65 -2.78 -14.34 -5.25
N HIS A 66 -2.40 -14.92 -6.39
CA HIS A 66 -1.03 -14.90 -6.89
C HIS A 66 -0.57 -13.48 -7.22
N CYS A 67 -1.35 -12.76 -8.05
CA CYS A 67 -1.02 -11.40 -8.46
C CYS A 67 -0.96 -10.45 -7.25
N PHE A 68 -1.94 -10.56 -6.35
CA PHE A 68 -1.96 -9.74 -5.14
C PHE A 68 -0.72 -9.97 -4.28
N TYR A 69 -0.32 -11.23 -4.08
CA TYR A 69 0.89 -11.56 -3.32
C TYR A 69 2.16 -11.01 -3.98
N LYS A 70 2.30 -11.19 -5.31
CA LYS A 70 3.46 -10.69 -6.09
C LYS A 70 3.60 -9.16 -5.99
N GLY A 71 2.49 -8.43 -6.01
CA GLY A 71 2.48 -6.98 -5.90
C GLY A 71 2.64 -6.42 -4.47
N LEU A 72 2.65 -7.26 -3.43
CA LEU A 72 2.91 -6.81 -2.06
C LEU A 72 4.38 -6.39 -1.87
N LEU A 73 4.61 -5.53 -0.88
CA LEU A 73 5.96 -5.15 -0.47
C LEU A 73 6.72 -6.36 0.11
N ASN A 74 8.01 -6.49 -0.22
CA ASN A 74 8.85 -7.63 0.17
C ASN A 74 8.79 -7.92 1.68
N CYS A 75 8.81 -6.90 2.53
CA CYS A 75 8.74 -7.08 3.98
C CYS A 75 7.42 -7.73 4.44
N ILE A 76 6.30 -7.42 3.77
CA ILE A 76 4.99 -8.05 4.07
C ILE A 76 4.98 -9.49 3.53
N GLN A 77 5.57 -9.73 2.36
CA GLN A 77 5.72 -11.08 1.80
C GLN A 77 6.51 -11.99 2.73
N ASP A 78 7.63 -11.51 3.29
CA ASP A 78 8.46 -12.27 4.22
C ASP A 78 7.70 -12.65 5.49
N ILE A 79 6.98 -11.69 6.08
CA ILE A 79 6.17 -11.93 7.28
C ILE A 79 5.02 -12.91 6.99
N LEU A 80 4.40 -12.81 5.81
CA LEU A 80 3.38 -13.75 5.37
C LEU A 80 3.94 -15.18 5.21
N SER A 81 5.15 -15.31 4.66
CA SER A 81 5.84 -16.59 4.49
C SER A 81 6.25 -17.23 5.81
N GLN A 82 6.62 -16.43 6.81
CA GLN A 82 7.02 -16.89 8.15
C GLN A 82 5.83 -17.23 9.07
N ARG A 83 4.60 -17.00 8.62
CA ARG A 83 3.40 -17.24 9.42
C ARG A 83 3.19 -18.74 9.65
N LYS A 84 2.99 -19.13 10.92
CA LYS A 84 2.71 -20.54 11.32
C LYS A 84 1.50 -21.19 10.62
N ALA A 85 0.51 -20.39 10.23
CA ALA A 85 -0.68 -20.85 9.53
C ALA A 85 -0.46 -21.09 8.01
N GLY A 86 0.74 -20.85 7.50
CA GLY A 86 1.07 -20.97 6.08
C GLY A 86 0.52 -19.83 5.21
N LYS A 87 0.80 -19.91 3.91
CA LYS A 87 0.36 -18.93 2.90
C LYS A 87 -1.17 -19.03 2.70
N PRO A 88 -1.92 -17.92 2.87
CA PRO A 88 -3.35 -17.91 2.58
C PRO A 88 -3.64 -18.33 1.13
N LYS A 89 -4.62 -19.21 0.92
CA LYS A 89 -5.01 -19.70 -0.41
C LYS A 89 -6.11 -18.88 -1.08
N THR A 90 -6.83 -18.07 -0.29
CA THR A 90 -7.96 -17.26 -0.76
C THR A 90 -7.57 -15.79 -0.79
N PHE A 91 -7.99 -15.06 -1.83
CA PHE A 91 -7.72 -13.63 -1.98
C PHE A 91 -8.18 -12.82 -0.76
N GLN A 92 -9.38 -13.11 -0.23
CA GLN A 92 -9.90 -12.43 0.96
C GLN A 92 -9.05 -12.68 2.21
N ALA A 93 -8.58 -13.92 2.40
CA ALA A 93 -7.72 -14.26 3.52
C ALA A 93 -6.34 -13.61 3.38
N MET A 94 -5.80 -13.53 2.17
CA MET A 94 -4.54 -12.83 1.86
C MET A 94 -4.65 -11.33 2.20
N LYS A 95 -5.71 -10.67 1.73
CA LYS A 95 -5.99 -9.27 1.99
C LYS A 95 -6.11 -8.98 3.50
N ALA A 96 -6.85 -9.82 4.22
CA ALA A 96 -7.03 -9.67 5.67
C ALA A 96 -5.70 -9.83 6.42
N ALA A 97 -4.91 -10.85 6.08
CA ALA A 97 -3.60 -11.09 6.71
C ALA A 97 -2.63 -9.94 6.44
N ALA A 98 -2.55 -9.46 5.20
CA ALA A 98 -1.66 -8.37 4.84
C ALA A 98 -2.06 -7.05 5.54
N LYS A 99 -3.35 -6.76 5.67
CA LYS A 99 -3.86 -5.62 6.45
C LYS A 99 -3.50 -5.72 7.94
N GLN A 100 -3.60 -6.92 8.52
CA GLN A 100 -3.24 -7.14 9.91
C GLN A 100 -1.74 -6.89 10.14
N ILE A 101 -0.88 -7.43 9.27
CA ILE A 101 0.58 -7.26 9.35
C ILE A 101 0.95 -5.78 9.26
N GLU A 102 0.38 -5.07 8.29
CA GLU A 102 0.59 -3.64 8.13
C GLU A 102 0.17 -2.86 9.40
N GLY A 103 -0.99 -3.17 9.97
CA GLY A 103 -1.46 -2.53 11.21
C GLY A 103 -0.50 -2.72 12.39
N HIS A 104 0.09 -3.92 12.53
CA HIS A 104 1.10 -4.19 13.55
C HIS A 104 2.45 -3.50 13.28
N TYR A 105 2.83 -3.36 12.01
CA TYR A 105 4.05 -2.65 11.62
C TYR A 105 3.95 -1.16 11.97
N TRP A 106 2.89 -0.48 11.53
CA TRP A 106 2.69 0.95 11.79
C TRP A 106 2.37 1.28 13.25
N LYS A 107 1.92 0.32 14.05
CA LYS A 107 1.78 0.52 15.50
C LYS A 107 3.16 0.61 16.16
N ARG A 108 4.06 -0.32 15.82
CA ARG A 108 5.44 -0.32 16.35
C ARG A 108 6.27 0.85 15.85
N ASP A 109 6.07 1.27 14.60
CA ASP A 109 6.79 2.41 14.04
C ASP A 109 6.40 3.73 14.73
N ARG A 110 5.09 3.90 15.02
CA ARG A 110 4.61 5.03 15.84
C ARG A 110 5.13 5.01 17.26
N GLU A 111 5.17 3.84 17.90
CA GLU A 111 5.77 3.69 19.23
C GLU A 111 7.27 4.06 19.21
N ARG A 112 8.02 3.65 18.18
CA ARG A 112 9.44 4.02 18.03
C ARG A 112 9.63 5.52 17.80
N ALA A 113 8.80 6.15 16.97
CA ALA A 113 8.86 7.58 16.74
C ALA A 113 8.57 8.37 18.04
N CYS A 114 7.50 8.01 18.78
CA CYS A 114 7.20 8.67 20.06
C CYS A 114 8.31 8.45 21.11
N VAL A 115 8.95 7.27 21.15
CA VAL A 115 10.07 7.02 22.07
C VAL A 115 11.31 7.83 21.66
N HIS A 116 11.58 7.98 20.36
CA HIS A 116 12.69 8.81 19.88
C HIS A 116 12.44 10.29 20.18
N GLU A 117 11.25 10.80 19.88
CA GLU A 117 10.84 12.18 20.23
C GLU A 117 10.88 12.40 21.75
N ALA A 118 10.44 11.43 22.55
CA ALA A 118 10.51 11.52 24.01
C ALA A 118 11.96 11.46 24.53
N ALA A 119 12.82 10.65 23.90
CA ALA A 119 14.24 10.58 24.23
C ALA A 119 14.99 11.87 23.85
N GLU A 120 14.71 12.42 22.67
CA GLU A 120 15.22 13.72 22.22
C GLU A 120 14.74 14.85 23.13
N ALA A 121 13.44 14.88 23.47
CA ALA A 121 12.90 15.86 24.41
C ALA A 121 13.54 15.76 25.81
N SER A 122 13.84 14.54 26.27
CA SER A 122 14.52 14.30 27.55
C SER A 122 15.99 14.72 27.51
N ALA A 123 16.68 14.47 26.39
CA ALA A 123 18.07 14.87 26.18
C ALA A 123 18.23 16.40 26.11
N VAL A 124 17.32 17.08 25.40
CA VAL A 124 17.30 18.56 25.33
C VAL A 124 17.00 19.17 26.69
N THR A 125 16.08 18.57 27.46
CA THR A 125 15.78 19.02 28.83
C THR A 125 16.99 18.86 29.76
N ALA A 126 17.70 17.73 29.67
CA ALA A 126 18.90 17.49 30.48
C ALA A 126 20.07 18.44 30.13
N GLN A 127 20.28 18.74 28.85
CA GLN A 127 21.27 19.74 28.42
C GLN A 127 20.94 21.15 28.91
N ASN A 128 19.66 21.53 28.91
CA ASN A 128 19.25 22.85 29.38
C ASN A 128 19.39 23.00 30.91
N LEU A 129 19.17 21.96 31.71
CA LEU A 129 19.41 22.02 33.17
C LEU A 129 20.89 22.23 33.51
N LEU A 130 21.81 21.56 32.81
CA LEU A 130 23.26 21.74 33.01
C LEU A 130 23.75 23.15 32.63
N ALA A 131 23.10 23.78 31.65
CA ALA A 131 23.40 25.16 31.25
C ALA A 131 22.91 26.19 32.28
N VAL A 132 21.78 25.94 32.96
CA VAL A 132 21.24 26.83 33.99
C VAL A 132 22.07 26.80 35.29
N ASP A 133 22.62 25.63 35.66
CA ASP A 133 23.49 25.51 36.83
C ASP A 133 24.87 26.16 36.62
N SER A 134 25.37 26.17 35.37
CA SER A 134 26.62 26.85 35.02
C SER A 134 26.51 28.39 35.12
N CYS A 135 25.33 28.97 34.85
CA CYS A 135 25.10 30.41 34.98
C CYS A 135 24.97 30.88 36.45
N LYS A 136 24.53 30.03 37.38
CA LYS A 136 24.42 30.41 38.80
C LYS A 136 25.77 30.49 39.52
N ILE A 137 26.78 29.75 39.07
CA ILE A 137 28.11 29.73 39.69
C ILE A 137 28.87 31.05 39.43
N ILE A 138 28.60 31.73 38.31
CA ILE A 138 29.30 32.97 37.93
C ILE A 138 28.83 34.17 38.79
N GLN A 139 27.66 34.08 39.43
CA GLN A 139 27.07 35.20 40.18
C GLN A 139 27.54 35.33 41.63
N TYR A 140 28.34 34.38 42.14
CA TYR A 140 28.89 34.40 43.51
C TYR A 140 30.41 34.65 43.57
N CYS A 141 31.06 34.99 42.44
CA CYS A 141 32.52 35.17 42.34
C CYS A 141 32.98 36.61 42.03
N THR A 142 32.12 37.62 42.20
CA THR A 142 32.47 39.06 42.13
C THR A 142 32.19 39.74 43.45
#